data_AF-C5S349-F1
#
_entry.id   AF-C5S349-F1
#
_cell.length_a   1.000
_cell.length_b   1.000
_cell.length_c   1.000
_cell.angle_alpha   90.00
_cell.angle_beta   90.00
_cell.angle_gamma   90.00
#
_symmetry.space_group_name_H-M   'P 1'
#
loop_
_entity.id
_entity.type
_entity.pdbx_description
1 polymer ?
#
loop_
_entity_poly.entity_id
_entity_poly.type
_entity_poly.pdbx_seq_one_letter_code
_entity_poly.pdbx_strand_id
1 'polypeptide(L)'
;MNTIIFSQTNIENLIKNQNLQISELLKQFERPDLVSVARYRDSSGLPWGSWKNVVTALDKFLLKQNWSFQPSHNLAFNVNVAYFAPSSFIKTSIENLVNILQSCSQVQLNFILSQPIVVSHFIELLRTQQTNLLQMLNVKFLISFLQALTQQEKFQTQEEIKICQAFLKIHGLYNDPLNRSILDARIRSLQKESVPLAKNSGLKVALLVCGQLRGFEYAIPRFMQKFGKLGCVNAYISTWDEVGYTRFNLQNAYRIFDKATCNFIMENKDSLDLNKFDNELLQYTANFYSPERIKEILNQSLSWCNEIKINLKNYKEYPYNKMSNSEKMYYHNSYWVETLGEEHFKQYDLIIKIRPDYFFRDELPLSIKDLTSTNVLVDTSNYLFQEWGFGLGDQLWIGMPEPMLSLLSCHRRDSLSYHYMYSYYKKETYQGHINCGIQAWLSGLSIVKDNSFLHKARLSSVRLISFAEFQQMNVQI
;
A
#
# COMPACT_ATOMS: atom_id res chain seq x y z
N MET A 1 34.56 10.31 9.66
CA MET A 1 33.96 8.96 9.59
C MET A 1 33.79 8.62 8.12
N ASN A 2 34.27 7.46 7.67
CA ASN A 2 33.91 6.98 6.35
C ASN A 2 32.44 6.57 6.39
N THR A 3 31.65 7.10 5.46
CA THR A 3 30.23 6.76 5.36
C THR A 3 30.11 5.53 4.50
N ILE A 4 29.66 4.42 5.08
CA ILE A 4 29.37 3.20 4.31
C ILE A 4 28.08 3.43 3.54
N ILE A 5 28.09 3.18 2.23
CA ILE A 5 26.90 3.18 1.38
C ILE A 5 26.26 1.79 1.49
N PHE A 6 24.99 1.72 1.92
CA PHE A 6 24.27 0.46 2.13
C PHE A 6 23.54 0.03 0.85
N SER A 7 24.27 -0.03 -0.26
CA SER A 7 23.81 -0.60 -1.52
C SER A 7 24.35 -2.03 -1.68
N GLN A 8 23.62 -2.88 -2.41
CA GLN A 8 24.01 -4.28 -2.62
C GLN A 8 25.44 -4.37 -3.15
N THR A 9 25.73 -3.67 -4.24
CA THR A 9 27.03 -3.69 -4.91
C THR A 9 28.15 -3.23 -3.97
N ASN A 10 27.93 -2.18 -3.18
CA ASN A 10 28.97 -1.66 -2.30
C ASN A 10 29.28 -2.62 -1.15
N ILE A 11 28.25 -3.12 -0.46
CA ILE A 11 28.43 -4.02 0.70
C ILE A 11 29.07 -5.35 0.27
N GLU A 12 28.62 -5.94 -0.84
CA GLU A 12 29.22 -7.16 -1.37
C GLU A 12 30.71 -6.96 -1.73
N ASN A 13 31.05 -5.82 -2.34
CA ASN A 13 32.45 -5.50 -2.67
C ASN A 13 33.31 -5.30 -1.42
N LEU A 14 32.81 -4.59 -0.40
CA LEU A 14 33.54 -4.40 0.86
C LEU A 14 33.79 -5.73 1.58
N ILE A 15 32.81 -6.64 1.58
CA ILE A 15 32.97 -7.98 2.15
C ILE A 15 33.95 -8.81 1.34
N LYS A 16 33.80 -8.87 0.00
CA LYS A 16 34.64 -9.68 -0.89
C LYS A 16 36.11 -9.27 -0.81
N ASN A 17 36.38 -7.97 -0.75
CA ASN A 17 37.73 -7.43 -0.69
C ASN A 17 38.28 -7.33 0.74
N GLN A 18 37.58 -7.88 1.75
CA GLN A 18 37.96 -7.81 3.17
C GLN A 18 38.15 -6.38 3.72
N ASN A 19 37.48 -5.41 3.10
CA ASN A 19 37.54 -3.99 3.47
C ASN A 19 36.43 -3.57 4.45
N LEU A 20 35.44 -4.43 4.71
CA LEU A 20 34.40 -4.16 5.70
C LEU A 20 34.89 -4.49 7.11
N GLN A 21 35.17 -3.47 7.91
CA GLN A 21 35.53 -3.63 9.33
C GLN A 21 34.27 -3.67 10.21
N ILE A 22 34.19 -4.62 11.14
CA ILE A 22 33.03 -4.77 12.05
C ILE A 22 32.83 -3.51 12.88
N SER A 23 33.90 -2.95 13.46
CA SER A 23 33.81 -1.75 14.30
C SER A 23 33.28 -0.53 13.55
N GLU A 24 33.57 -0.40 12.25
CA GLU A 24 33.04 0.65 11.40
C GLU A 24 31.56 0.43 11.06
N LEU A 25 31.21 -0.82 10.72
CA LEU A 25 29.82 -1.22 10.47
C LEU A 25 28.93 -0.96 11.68
N LEU A 26 29.38 -1.33 12.88
CA LEU A 26 28.61 -1.14 14.11
C LEU A 26 28.40 0.34 14.45
N LYS A 27 29.35 1.22 14.13
CA LYS A 27 29.15 2.68 14.25
C LYS A 27 28.04 3.17 13.31
N GLN A 28 27.93 2.61 12.10
CA GLN A 28 26.83 2.97 11.20
C GLN A 28 25.46 2.54 11.76
N PHE A 29 25.40 1.43 12.51
CA PHE A 29 24.15 0.98 13.14
C PHE A 29 23.63 1.93 14.21
N GLU A 30 24.41 2.91 14.69
CA GLU A 30 23.89 3.93 15.59
C GLU A 30 22.98 4.96 14.90
N ARG A 31 22.92 4.97 13.56
CA ARG A 31 22.15 5.93 12.77
C ARG A 31 20.63 5.60 12.79
N PRO A 32 19.77 6.51 13.26
CA PRO A 32 18.33 6.25 13.36
C PRO A 32 17.61 6.11 12.00
N ASP A 33 18.20 6.64 10.93
CA ASP A 33 17.64 6.66 9.58
C ASP A 33 18.17 5.53 8.68
N LEU A 34 19.06 4.67 9.18
CA LEU A 34 19.84 3.76 8.35
C LEU A 34 18.99 2.84 7.48
N VAL A 35 17.96 2.21 8.05
CA VAL A 35 17.04 1.33 7.29
C VAL A 35 16.37 2.12 6.15
N SER A 36 15.91 3.34 6.42
CA SER A 36 15.26 4.18 5.41
C SER A 36 16.26 4.64 4.34
N VAL A 37 17.47 5.02 4.72
CA VAL A 37 18.53 5.43 3.79
C VAL A 37 18.94 4.27 2.89
N ALA A 38 19.17 3.09 3.46
CA ALA A 38 19.52 1.88 2.71
C ALA A 38 18.44 1.54 1.67
N ARG A 39 17.17 1.64 2.06
CA ARG A 39 16.02 1.32 1.20
C ARG A 39 15.77 2.34 0.09
N TYR A 40 15.81 3.63 0.40
CA TYR A 40 15.30 4.67 -0.51
C TYR A 40 16.40 5.49 -1.19
N ARG A 41 17.52 5.70 -0.53
CA ARG A 41 18.60 6.55 -1.05
C ARG A 41 19.71 5.71 -1.65
N ASP A 42 20.31 4.81 -0.86
CA ASP A 42 21.49 4.06 -1.29
C ASP A 42 21.14 2.99 -2.33
N SER A 43 19.89 2.53 -2.35
CA SER A 43 19.36 1.63 -3.38
C SER A 43 18.68 2.36 -4.55
N SER A 44 18.77 3.70 -4.62
CA SER A 44 18.17 4.46 -5.72
C SER A 44 18.73 4.01 -7.08
N GLY A 45 17.85 3.71 -8.03
CA GLY A 45 18.21 3.22 -9.36
C GLY A 45 18.52 1.71 -9.44
N LEU A 46 18.54 0.99 -8.32
CA LEU A 46 18.64 -0.47 -8.31
C LEU A 46 17.24 -1.12 -8.46
N PRO A 47 17.17 -2.39 -8.89
CA PRO A 47 15.91 -3.14 -8.87
C PRO A 47 15.26 -3.12 -7.47
N TRP A 48 13.93 -3.04 -7.45
CA TRP A 48 13.15 -3.07 -6.21
C TRP A 48 13.46 -4.33 -5.40
N GLY A 49 13.62 -4.18 -4.08
CA GLY A 49 13.99 -5.27 -3.17
C GLY A 49 15.49 -5.56 -3.06
N SER A 50 16.35 -4.86 -3.82
CA SER A 50 17.81 -5.03 -3.74
C SER A 50 18.40 -4.85 -2.34
N TRP A 51 17.82 -3.99 -1.49
CA TRP A 51 18.24 -3.83 -0.09
C TRP A 51 18.11 -5.12 0.74
N LYS A 52 17.25 -6.08 0.36
CA LYS A 52 17.16 -7.38 1.04
C LYS A 52 18.45 -8.19 0.88
N ASN A 53 19.16 -8.00 -0.23
CA ASN A 53 20.46 -8.61 -0.45
C ASN A 53 21.52 -7.99 0.46
N VAL A 54 21.43 -6.70 0.75
CA VAL A 54 22.28 -6.03 1.76
C VAL A 54 22.09 -6.65 3.13
N VAL A 55 20.84 -6.81 3.58
CA VAL A 55 20.52 -7.47 4.86
C VAL A 55 21.11 -8.88 4.91
N THR A 56 20.89 -9.68 3.86
CA THR A 56 21.39 -11.05 3.78
C THR A 56 22.92 -11.12 3.82
N ALA A 57 23.60 -10.21 3.12
CA ALA A 57 25.06 -10.15 3.08
C ALA A 57 25.65 -9.77 4.44
N LEU A 58 25.07 -8.77 5.11
CA LEU A 58 25.54 -8.30 6.43
C LEU A 58 25.30 -9.35 7.53
N ASP A 59 24.15 -10.00 7.55
CA ASP A 59 23.85 -11.06 8.53
C ASP A 59 24.83 -12.23 8.39
N LYS A 60 25.06 -12.71 7.15
CA LYS A 60 26.05 -13.76 6.86
C LYS A 60 27.47 -13.34 7.22
N PHE A 61 27.84 -12.09 6.94
CA PHE A 61 29.16 -11.56 7.27
C PHE A 61 29.39 -11.58 8.79
N LEU A 62 28.46 -11.04 9.58
CA LEU A 62 28.58 -10.99 11.04
C LEU A 62 28.57 -12.39 11.67
N LEU A 63 27.76 -13.32 11.14
CA LEU A 63 27.80 -14.72 11.56
C LEU A 63 29.16 -15.38 11.29
N LYS A 64 29.73 -15.17 10.09
CA LYS A 64 31.04 -15.72 9.72
C LYS A 64 32.16 -15.19 10.62
N GLN A 65 32.02 -13.96 11.11
CA GLN A 65 32.96 -13.34 12.03
C GLN A 65 32.73 -13.73 13.51
N ASN A 66 31.79 -14.64 13.79
CA ASN A 66 31.38 -15.02 15.15
C ASN A 66 31.01 -13.82 16.03
N TRP A 67 30.49 -12.75 15.43
CA TRP A 67 30.06 -11.59 16.19
C TRP A 67 28.81 -11.93 17.02
N SER A 68 28.78 -11.46 18.27
CA SER A 68 27.63 -11.64 19.17
C SER A 68 27.01 -10.29 19.49
N PHE A 69 25.69 -10.22 19.40
CA PHE A 69 24.96 -9.01 19.74
C PHE A 69 24.88 -8.83 21.25
N GLN A 70 25.26 -7.63 21.69
CA GLN A 70 25.02 -7.14 23.05
C GLN A 70 24.08 -5.93 22.95
N PRO A 71 22.90 -5.98 23.61
CA PRO A 71 21.98 -4.85 23.64
C PRO A 71 22.66 -3.55 24.07
N SER A 72 22.36 -2.47 23.35
CA SER A 72 22.85 -1.13 23.65
C SER A 72 21.74 -0.28 24.27
N HIS A 73 22.09 0.76 25.03
CA HIS A 73 21.15 1.82 25.42
C HIS A 73 20.67 2.64 24.20
N ASN A 74 21.41 2.61 23.09
CA ASN A 74 20.99 3.24 21.85
C ASN A 74 19.95 2.35 21.13
N LEU A 75 18.68 2.76 21.14
CA LEU A 75 17.60 2.05 20.47
C LEU A 75 17.81 1.92 18.96
N ALA A 76 18.40 2.93 18.30
CA ALA A 76 18.68 2.86 16.85
C ALA A 76 19.64 1.72 16.52
N PHE A 77 20.67 1.54 17.37
CA PHE A 77 21.59 0.41 17.26
C PHE A 77 20.87 -0.93 17.32
N ASN A 78 20.04 -1.13 18.35
CA ASN A 78 19.30 -2.39 18.53
C ASN A 78 18.36 -2.68 17.34
N VAL A 79 17.64 -1.66 16.85
CA VAL A 79 16.75 -1.79 15.69
C VAL A 79 17.53 -2.14 14.42
N ASN A 80 18.66 -1.48 14.19
CA ASN A 80 19.49 -1.74 13.02
C ASN A 80 20.14 -3.13 13.08
N VAL A 81 20.58 -3.60 14.25
CA VAL A 81 21.02 -4.99 14.43
C VAL A 81 19.89 -5.96 14.14
N ALA A 82 18.69 -5.73 14.70
CA ALA A 82 17.54 -6.57 14.44
C ALA A 82 17.11 -6.60 12.97
N TYR A 83 17.41 -5.56 12.19
CA TYR A 83 17.12 -5.49 10.76
C TYR A 83 18.23 -6.10 9.89
N PHE A 84 19.49 -5.73 10.10
CA PHE A 84 20.63 -6.11 9.23
C PHE A 84 21.39 -7.35 9.70
N ALA A 85 21.24 -7.75 10.96
CA ALA A 85 21.89 -8.91 11.57
C ALA A 85 20.90 -9.75 12.42
N PRO A 86 19.73 -10.10 11.86
CA PRO A 86 18.65 -10.70 12.64
C PRO A 86 19.01 -12.06 13.25
N SER A 87 19.96 -12.82 12.66
CA SER A 87 20.43 -14.09 13.23
C SER A 87 21.25 -13.90 14.50
N SER A 88 21.93 -12.77 14.64
CA SER A 88 22.65 -12.41 15.88
C SER A 88 21.68 -11.86 16.92
N PHE A 89 20.68 -11.09 16.49
CA PHE A 89 19.65 -10.51 17.35
C PHE A 89 18.89 -11.57 18.14
N ILE A 90 18.38 -12.62 17.48
CA ILE A 90 17.54 -13.66 18.12
C ILE A 90 18.29 -14.58 19.09
N LYS A 91 19.63 -14.49 19.17
CA LYS A 91 20.44 -15.27 20.12
C LYS A 91 20.49 -14.64 21.52
N THR A 92 20.03 -13.40 21.65
CA THR A 92 19.94 -12.71 22.94
C THR A 92 18.81 -13.29 23.80
N SER A 93 18.88 -13.12 25.12
CA SER A 93 17.83 -13.60 26.03
C SER A 93 16.46 -12.97 25.72
N ILE A 94 15.40 -13.72 26.05
CA ILE A 94 14.02 -13.30 25.78
C ILE A 94 13.66 -11.99 26.48
N GLU A 95 14.15 -11.77 27.70
CA GLU A 95 13.92 -10.54 28.48
C GLU A 95 14.51 -9.32 27.75
N ASN A 96 15.73 -9.46 27.26
CA ASN A 96 16.40 -8.40 26.52
C ASN A 96 15.73 -8.13 25.17
N LEU A 97 15.31 -9.18 24.45
CA LEU A 97 14.53 -9.04 23.22
C LEU A 97 13.24 -8.27 23.47
N VAL A 98 12.47 -8.68 24.49
CA VAL A 98 11.20 -8.02 24.82
C VAL A 98 11.41 -6.57 25.24
N ASN A 99 12.41 -6.27 26.08
CA ASN A 99 12.72 -4.91 26.51
C ASN A 99 13.03 -3.97 25.33
N ILE A 100 13.79 -4.45 24.34
CA ILE A 100 14.07 -3.70 23.10
C ILE A 100 12.76 -3.45 22.34
N LEU A 101 11.99 -4.51 22.11
CA LEU A 101 10.77 -4.44 21.29
C LEU A 101 9.69 -3.56 21.91
N GLN A 102 9.56 -3.56 23.24
CA GLN A 102 8.64 -2.69 23.95
C GLN A 102 8.99 -1.20 23.78
N SER A 103 10.28 -0.89 23.61
CA SER A 103 10.79 0.47 23.43
C SER A 103 10.65 0.98 21.99
N CYS A 104 10.39 0.08 21.02
CA CYS A 104 10.30 0.43 19.61
C CYS A 104 9.02 1.20 19.26
N SER A 105 9.14 2.16 18.34
CA SER A 105 8.00 2.73 17.60
C SER A 105 7.35 1.69 16.67
N GLN A 106 6.13 1.97 16.19
CA GLN A 106 5.43 1.04 15.30
C GLN A 106 6.19 0.82 13.98
N VAL A 107 6.80 1.89 13.45
CA VAL A 107 7.63 1.82 12.24
C VAL A 107 8.86 0.93 12.45
N GLN A 108 9.52 1.07 13.60
CA GLN A 108 10.69 0.24 13.95
C GLN A 108 10.30 -1.23 14.12
N LEU A 109 9.16 -1.52 14.75
CA LEU A 109 8.63 -2.87 14.84
C LEU A 109 8.36 -3.48 13.46
N ASN A 110 7.76 -2.71 12.54
CA ASN A 110 7.55 -3.19 11.16
C ASN A 110 8.87 -3.51 10.45
N PHE A 111 9.93 -2.73 10.67
CA PHE A 111 11.26 -3.06 10.12
C PHE A 111 11.78 -4.37 10.71
N ILE A 112 11.77 -4.53 12.03
CA ILE A 112 12.25 -5.74 12.69
C ILE A 112 11.46 -6.98 12.23
N LEU A 113 10.13 -6.90 12.22
CA LEU A 113 9.23 -8.01 11.90
C LEU A 113 9.13 -8.30 10.40
N SER A 114 9.68 -7.44 9.54
CA SER A 114 9.90 -7.77 8.13
C SER A 114 10.95 -8.87 7.92
N GLN A 115 11.74 -9.19 8.96
CA GLN A 115 12.76 -10.23 8.92
C GLN A 115 12.16 -11.61 9.25
N PRO A 116 12.16 -12.58 8.30
CA PRO A 116 11.50 -13.87 8.51
C PRO A 116 12.04 -14.70 9.67
N ILE A 117 13.34 -14.56 9.96
CA ILE A 117 13.98 -15.29 11.06
C ILE A 117 13.50 -14.78 12.43
N VAL A 118 13.28 -13.46 12.58
CA VAL A 118 12.74 -12.88 13.82
C VAL A 118 11.31 -13.36 14.05
N VAL A 119 10.47 -13.30 13.02
CA VAL A 119 9.08 -13.79 13.12
C VAL A 119 9.04 -15.28 13.47
N SER A 120 9.86 -16.11 12.80
CA SER A 120 9.92 -17.55 13.05
C SER A 120 10.38 -17.87 14.49
N HIS A 121 11.33 -17.10 15.01
CA HIS A 121 11.77 -17.24 16.40
C HIS A 121 10.64 -16.95 17.40
N PHE A 122 9.87 -15.87 17.21
CA PHE A 122 8.73 -15.56 18.08
C PHE A 122 7.58 -16.57 17.96
N ILE A 123 7.35 -17.16 16.77
CA ILE A 123 6.41 -18.28 16.64
C ILE A 123 6.83 -19.44 17.53
N GLU A 124 8.12 -19.81 17.51
CA GLU A 124 8.64 -20.91 18.32
C GLU A 124 8.54 -20.63 19.82
N LEU A 125 8.87 -19.40 20.25
CA LEU A 125 8.68 -18.97 21.63
C LEU A 125 7.21 -19.01 22.06
N LEU A 126 6.27 -18.63 21.18
CA LEU A 126 4.84 -18.73 21.48
C LEU A 126 4.37 -20.18 21.60
N ARG A 127 4.95 -21.11 20.83
CA ARG A 127 4.61 -22.54 20.90
C ARG A 127 5.17 -23.21 22.16
N THR A 128 6.36 -22.82 22.59
CA THR A 128 7.08 -23.47 23.70
C THR A 128 6.89 -22.77 25.04
N GLN A 129 6.65 -21.46 25.06
CA GLN A 129 6.64 -20.62 26.26
C GLN A 129 5.47 -19.61 26.24
N GLN A 130 4.31 -20.00 25.68
CA GLN A 130 3.20 -19.10 25.40
C GLN A 130 2.84 -18.15 26.55
N THR A 131 2.55 -18.68 27.73
CA THR A 131 2.08 -17.89 28.88
C THR A 131 3.11 -16.86 29.33
N ASN A 132 4.38 -17.27 29.47
CA ASN A 132 5.46 -16.40 29.93
C ASN A 132 5.71 -15.28 28.92
N LEU A 133 5.80 -15.62 27.63
CA LEU A 133 6.00 -14.63 26.59
C LEU A 133 4.83 -13.64 26.53
N LEU A 134 3.58 -14.11 26.52
CA LEU A 134 2.41 -13.23 26.45
C LEU A 134 2.28 -12.29 27.65
N GLN A 135 2.73 -12.68 28.84
CA GLN A 135 2.81 -11.79 30.01
C GLN A 135 3.81 -10.65 29.81
N MET A 136 4.92 -10.91 29.13
CA MET A 136 5.97 -9.92 28.88
C MET A 136 5.66 -9.01 27.69
N LEU A 137 4.88 -9.47 26.70
CA LEU A 137 4.59 -8.66 25.51
C LEU A 137 3.60 -7.53 25.81
N ASN A 138 3.84 -6.37 25.18
CA ASN A 138 2.82 -5.32 25.10
C ASN A 138 1.95 -5.51 23.86
N VAL A 139 0.76 -4.90 23.88
CA VAL A 139 -0.24 -5.06 22.82
C VAL A 139 0.21 -4.50 21.47
N LYS A 140 1.05 -3.46 21.49
CA LYS A 140 1.64 -2.88 20.28
C LYS A 140 2.50 -3.89 19.54
N PHE A 141 3.41 -4.56 20.25
CA PHE A 141 4.24 -5.60 19.67
C PHE A 141 3.36 -6.75 19.18
N LEU A 142 2.40 -7.22 19.99
CA LEU A 142 1.51 -8.30 19.60
C LEU A 142 0.81 -7.99 18.27
N ILE A 143 0.17 -6.82 18.14
CA ILE A 143 -0.54 -6.47 16.90
C ILE A 143 0.43 -6.41 15.71
N SER A 144 1.61 -5.82 15.89
CA SER A 144 2.65 -5.77 14.85
C SER A 144 3.06 -7.18 14.40
N PHE A 145 3.22 -8.08 15.37
CA PHE A 145 3.59 -9.46 15.15
C PHE A 145 2.48 -10.21 14.39
N LEU A 146 1.21 -10.07 14.80
CA LEU A 146 0.06 -10.65 14.11
C LEU A 146 -0.07 -10.15 12.65
N GLN A 147 0.21 -8.88 12.40
CA GLN A 147 0.27 -8.32 11.06
C GLN A 147 1.40 -8.97 10.24
N ALA A 148 2.57 -9.15 10.83
CA ALA A 148 3.70 -9.82 10.18
C ALA A 148 3.44 -11.31 9.87
N LEU A 149 2.67 -12.02 10.70
CA LEU A 149 2.27 -13.41 10.46
C LEU A 149 1.46 -13.58 9.17
N THR A 150 0.60 -12.61 8.87
CA THR A 150 -0.21 -12.58 7.64
C THR A 150 0.67 -12.60 6.37
N GLN A 151 1.92 -12.11 6.47
CA GLN A 151 2.86 -12.09 5.35
C GLN A 151 3.46 -13.46 5.02
N GLN A 152 3.66 -14.30 6.03
CA GLN A 152 4.52 -15.48 5.94
C GLN A 152 3.78 -16.80 5.81
N GLU A 153 2.44 -16.81 5.87
CA GLU A 153 1.59 -18.01 5.68
C GLU A 153 1.97 -19.17 6.63
N LYS A 154 2.59 -18.84 7.77
CA LYS A 154 3.20 -19.80 8.71
C LYS A 154 2.36 -20.07 9.95
N PHE A 155 1.19 -19.45 10.07
CA PHE A 155 0.41 -19.44 11.29
C PHE A 155 -1.05 -19.81 11.01
N GLN A 156 -1.57 -20.83 11.70
CA GLN A 156 -2.94 -21.27 11.49
C GLN A 156 -3.92 -20.28 12.14
N THR A 157 -5.05 -20.01 11.47
CA THR A 157 -6.15 -19.16 11.96
C THR A 157 -6.54 -19.45 13.41
N GLN A 158 -6.62 -20.73 13.79
CA GLN A 158 -6.99 -21.15 15.14
C GLN A 158 -5.90 -20.88 16.19
N GLU A 159 -4.62 -20.96 15.81
CA GLU A 159 -3.52 -20.56 16.71
C GLU A 159 -3.59 -19.05 16.98
N GLU A 160 -3.90 -18.24 15.96
CA GLU A 160 -4.01 -16.77 16.10
C GLU A 160 -5.14 -16.38 17.05
N ILE A 161 -6.32 -16.99 16.89
CA ILE A 161 -7.46 -16.77 17.77
C ILE A 161 -7.09 -17.08 19.23
N LYS A 162 -6.45 -18.23 19.49
CA LYS A 162 -6.04 -18.64 20.84
C LYS A 162 -5.05 -17.66 21.46
N ILE A 163 -4.09 -17.14 20.69
CA ILE A 163 -3.14 -16.14 21.17
C ILE A 163 -3.85 -14.84 21.54
N CYS A 164 -4.71 -14.32 20.66
CA CYS A 164 -5.46 -13.10 20.94
C CYS A 164 -6.32 -13.23 22.20
N GLN A 165 -7.03 -14.36 22.34
CA GLN A 165 -7.85 -14.64 23.53
C GLN A 165 -7.00 -14.77 24.81
N ALA A 166 -5.87 -15.49 24.74
CA ALA A 166 -4.95 -15.63 25.87
C ALA A 166 -4.37 -14.29 26.30
N PHE A 167 -3.95 -13.46 25.34
CA PHE A 167 -3.45 -12.11 25.62
C PHE A 167 -4.51 -11.23 26.27
N LEU A 168 -5.74 -11.22 25.74
CA LEU A 168 -6.86 -10.49 26.34
C LEU A 168 -7.19 -10.97 27.75
N LYS A 169 -7.07 -12.28 28.03
CA LYS A 169 -7.27 -12.83 29.38
C LYS A 169 -6.17 -12.39 30.35
N ILE A 170 -4.91 -12.40 29.92
CA ILE A 170 -3.76 -11.99 30.75
C ILE A 170 -3.81 -10.48 31.07
N HIS A 171 -4.14 -9.65 30.08
CA HIS A 171 -4.06 -8.19 30.18
C HIS A 171 -5.42 -7.49 30.39
N GLY A 172 -6.49 -8.25 30.67
CA GLY A 172 -7.90 -7.85 30.50
C GLY A 172 -8.39 -6.64 31.28
N LEU A 173 -7.74 -6.24 32.39
CA LEU A 173 -8.08 -5.05 33.18
C LEU A 173 -7.25 -3.81 32.82
N TYR A 174 -6.17 -3.97 32.05
CA TYR A 174 -5.20 -2.90 31.74
C TYR A 174 -5.14 -2.54 30.25
N ASN A 175 -5.90 -3.24 29.42
CA ASN A 175 -5.95 -2.95 27.99
C ASN A 175 -6.86 -1.75 27.73
N ASP A 176 -6.27 -0.72 27.12
CA ASP A 176 -6.98 0.39 26.50
C ASP A 176 -8.17 -0.11 25.64
N PRO A 177 -9.36 0.54 25.71
CA PRO A 177 -10.56 0.12 24.98
C PRO A 177 -10.35 -0.07 23.47
N LEU A 178 -9.50 0.74 22.83
CA LEU A 178 -9.18 0.61 21.42
C LEU A 178 -8.42 -0.69 21.15
N ASN A 179 -7.44 -1.01 21.98
CA ASN A 179 -6.59 -2.19 21.82
C ASN A 179 -7.41 -3.47 21.95
N ARG A 180 -8.34 -3.49 22.91
CA ARG A 180 -9.33 -4.57 23.04
C ARG A 180 -10.22 -4.67 21.79
N SER A 181 -10.75 -3.54 21.32
CA SER A 181 -11.61 -3.49 20.13
C SER A 181 -10.91 -4.03 18.87
N ILE A 182 -9.61 -3.75 18.70
CA ILE A 182 -8.79 -4.28 17.60
C ILE A 182 -8.67 -5.80 17.67
N LEU A 183 -8.30 -6.34 18.84
CA LEU A 183 -8.13 -7.79 19.01
C LEU A 183 -9.46 -8.54 18.90
N ASP A 184 -10.54 -8.00 19.46
CA ASP A 184 -11.89 -8.57 19.35
C ASP A 184 -12.40 -8.53 17.90
N ALA A 185 -12.14 -7.45 17.16
CA ALA A 185 -12.44 -7.38 15.73
C ALA A 185 -11.67 -8.44 14.94
N ARG A 186 -10.37 -8.59 15.22
CA ARG A 186 -9.52 -9.59 14.55
C ARG A 186 -9.99 -11.01 14.85
N ILE A 187 -10.28 -11.36 16.11
CA ILE A 187 -10.82 -12.69 16.49
C ILE A 187 -12.11 -12.99 15.71
N ARG A 188 -13.07 -12.07 15.72
CA ARG A 188 -14.35 -12.25 14.99
C ARG A 188 -14.13 -12.43 13.50
N SER A 189 -13.18 -11.70 12.92
CA SER A 189 -12.88 -11.80 11.49
C SER A 189 -12.29 -13.15 11.09
N LEU A 190 -11.43 -13.71 11.95
CA LEU A 190 -10.80 -15.03 11.74
C LEU A 190 -11.78 -16.19 11.90
N GLN A 191 -12.91 -15.98 12.56
CA GLN A 191 -13.97 -16.97 12.75
C GLN A 191 -14.97 -17.00 11.58
N LYS A 192 -14.90 -16.06 10.63
CA LYS A 192 -15.82 -16.04 9.49
C LYS A 192 -15.56 -17.24 8.59
N GLU A 193 -16.64 -17.93 8.23
CA GLU A 193 -16.59 -19.00 7.25
C GLU A 193 -16.33 -18.42 5.84
N SER A 194 -15.40 -19.05 5.13
CA SER A 194 -15.10 -18.70 3.74
C SER A 194 -16.08 -19.40 2.81
N VAL A 195 -16.97 -18.63 2.19
CA VAL A 195 -17.96 -19.12 1.23
C VAL A 195 -17.48 -18.77 -0.18
N PRO A 196 -17.33 -19.76 -1.09
CA PRO A 196 -16.98 -19.49 -2.49
C PRO A 196 -18.07 -18.66 -3.18
N LEU A 197 -17.67 -17.81 -4.12
CA LEU A 197 -18.64 -17.13 -4.98
C LEU A 197 -19.51 -18.16 -5.71
N ALA A 198 -20.84 -18.00 -5.62
CA ALA A 198 -21.78 -18.88 -6.29
C ALA A 198 -21.56 -18.87 -7.82
N LYS A 199 -21.46 -20.06 -8.41
CA LYS A 199 -21.31 -20.23 -9.87
C LYS A 199 -22.65 -20.07 -10.56
N ASN A 200 -23.15 -18.84 -10.61
CA ASN A 200 -24.37 -18.50 -11.34
C ASN A 200 -24.01 -18.08 -12.78
N SER A 201 -24.88 -18.42 -13.75
CA SER A 201 -24.75 -17.92 -15.11
C SER A 201 -25.12 -16.43 -15.14
N GLY A 202 -24.11 -15.56 -15.24
CA GLY A 202 -24.26 -14.11 -15.32
C GLY A 202 -24.37 -13.44 -13.96
N LEU A 203 -23.26 -12.91 -13.45
CA LEU A 203 -23.20 -12.19 -12.17
C LEU A 203 -23.81 -10.80 -12.28
N LYS A 204 -24.41 -10.30 -11.20
CA LYS A 204 -24.65 -8.87 -10.99
C LYS A 204 -23.37 -8.24 -10.46
N VAL A 205 -22.76 -7.37 -11.24
CA VAL A 205 -21.48 -6.73 -10.93
C VAL A 205 -21.65 -5.22 -10.74
N ALA A 206 -21.15 -4.70 -9.63
CA ALA A 206 -20.98 -3.26 -9.44
C ALA A 206 -19.54 -2.87 -9.80
N LEU A 207 -19.37 -2.09 -10.88
CA LEU A 207 -18.07 -1.55 -11.31
C LEU A 207 -17.91 -0.12 -10.79
N LEU A 208 -17.14 0.05 -9.73
CA LEU A 208 -16.78 1.35 -9.17
C LEU A 208 -15.50 1.87 -9.82
N VAL A 209 -15.61 2.97 -10.56
CA VAL A 209 -14.44 3.64 -11.16
C VAL A 209 -14.11 4.88 -10.33
N CYS A 210 -13.00 4.83 -9.61
CA CYS A 210 -12.62 5.83 -8.59
C CYS A 210 -11.15 6.22 -8.69
N GLY A 211 -10.85 7.52 -8.64
CA GLY A 211 -9.50 8.08 -8.72
C GLY A 211 -9.34 9.11 -9.83
N GLN A 212 -8.13 9.61 -10.06
CA GLN A 212 -7.87 10.67 -11.05
C GLN A 212 -7.99 10.17 -12.49
N LEU A 213 -8.65 10.92 -13.37
CA LEU A 213 -8.93 10.60 -14.77
C LEU A 213 -7.72 10.64 -15.73
N ARG A 214 -6.53 10.26 -15.28
CA ARG A 214 -5.32 10.28 -16.15
C ARG A 214 -5.43 9.26 -17.28
N GLY A 215 -5.44 9.71 -18.53
CA GLY A 215 -5.49 8.80 -19.70
C GLY A 215 -6.67 7.82 -19.68
N PHE A 216 -7.78 8.22 -19.05
CA PHE A 216 -8.98 7.38 -18.85
C PHE A 216 -9.61 6.96 -20.19
N GLU A 217 -9.53 7.84 -21.19
CA GLU A 217 -9.98 7.61 -22.57
C GLU A 217 -9.30 6.40 -23.25
N TYR A 218 -8.10 6.01 -22.78
CA TYR A 218 -7.38 4.85 -23.32
C TYR A 218 -7.55 3.58 -22.46
N ALA A 219 -7.75 3.76 -21.16
CA ALA A 219 -7.82 2.67 -20.19
C ALA A 219 -9.24 2.11 -20.05
N ILE A 220 -10.24 2.98 -19.82
CA ILE A 220 -11.63 2.57 -19.55
C ILE A 220 -12.25 1.74 -20.68
N PRO A 221 -12.06 2.05 -21.98
CA PRO A 221 -12.64 1.23 -23.05
C PRO A 221 -12.22 -0.24 -22.99
N ARG A 222 -11.04 -0.56 -22.43
CA ARG A 222 -10.54 -1.93 -22.28
C ARG A 222 -11.24 -2.71 -21.17
N PHE A 223 -11.94 -2.03 -20.26
CA PHE A 223 -12.66 -2.69 -19.18
C PHE A 223 -13.75 -3.62 -19.71
N MET A 224 -14.31 -3.35 -20.89
CA MET A 224 -15.26 -4.24 -21.56
C MET A 224 -14.69 -5.63 -21.80
N GLN A 225 -13.44 -5.73 -22.29
CA GLN A 225 -12.81 -7.01 -22.59
C GLN A 225 -12.53 -7.82 -21.31
N LYS A 226 -12.18 -7.12 -20.22
CA LYS A 226 -11.91 -7.73 -18.92
C LYS A 226 -13.16 -8.16 -18.17
N PHE A 227 -14.18 -7.31 -18.12
CA PHE A 227 -15.31 -7.45 -17.20
C PHE A 227 -16.64 -7.71 -17.90
N GLY A 228 -16.77 -7.39 -19.19
CA GLY A 228 -18.02 -7.52 -19.95
C GLY A 228 -18.55 -8.95 -20.06
N LYS A 229 -17.71 -9.97 -19.84
CA LYS A 229 -18.11 -11.38 -19.84
C LYS A 229 -18.54 -11.92 -18.47
N LEU A 230 -18.48 -11.10 -17.41
CA LEU A 230 -18.83 -11.55 -16.06
C LEU A 230 -20.35 -11.64 -15.83
N GLY A 231 -21.14 -10.83 -16.54
CA GLY A 231 -22.60 -10.79 -16.41
C GLY A 231 -23.15 -9.39 -16.61
N CYS A 232 -24.18 -9.03 -15.84
CA CYS A 232 -24.81 -7.72 -15.84
C CYS A 232 -23.97 -6.74 -15.01
N VAL A 233 -23.33 -5.78 -15.68
CA VAL A 233 -22.45 -4.80 -15.04
C VAL A 233 -23.13 -3.44 -14.94
N ASN A 234 -23.24 -2.90 -13.73
CA ASN A 234 -23.66 -1.53 -13.46
C ASN A 234 -22.44 -0.71 -13.05
N ALA A 235 -22.20 0.42 -13.71
CA ALA A 235 -21.05 1.27 -13.50
C ALA A 235 -21.38 2.48 -12.60
N TYR A 236 -20.52 2.70 -11.60
CA TYR A 236 -20.61 3.76 -10.61
C TYR A 236 -19.30 4.55 -10.61
N ILE A 237 -19.31 5.74 -11.19
CA ILE A 237 -18.11 6.55 -11.38
C ILE A 237 -18.13 7.70 -10.38
N SER A 238 -17.09 7.83 -9.57
CA SER A 238 -16.91 8.98 -8.67
C SER A 238 -15.49 9.48 -8.78
N THR A 239 -15.33 10.69 -9.30
CA THR A 239 -14.02 11.28 -9.60
C THR A 239 -14.07 12.81 -9.61
N TRP A 240 -12.95 13.44 -9.94
CA TRP A 240 -12.82 14.88 -10.07
C TRP A 240 -13.42 15.36 -11.40
N ASP A 241 -13.87 16.60 -11.42
CA ASP A 241 -14.33 17.32 -12.62
C ASP A 241 -13.18 17.77 -13.53
N GLU A 242 -11.93 17.54 -13.13
CA GLU A 242 -10.72 17.83 -13.88
C GLU A 242 -9.90 16.56 -14.18
N VAL A 243 -9.26 16.53 -15.36
CA VAL A 243 -8.25 15.51 -15.68
C VAL A 243 -7.00 15.80 -14.86
N GLY A 244 -6.77 15.00 -13.81
CA GLY A 244 -5.65 15.23 -12.91
C GLY A 244 -4.30 15.22 -13.63
N TYR A 245 -3.54 16.30 -13.57
CA TYR A 245 -2.19 16.39 -14.15
C TYR A 245 -1.12 16.16 -13.06
N THR A 246 0.13 15.95 -13.49
CA THR A 246 1.27 15.94 -12.58
C THR A 246 1.77 17.38 -12.50
N ARG A 247 1.98 17.93 -11.29
CA ARG A 247 2.62 19.25 -11.14
C ARG A 247 3.93 19.26 -11.89
N PHE A 248 4.15 20.30 -12.67
CA PHE A 248 5.35 20.43 -13.45
C PHE A 248 6.57 20.58 -12.55
N ASN A 249 7.57 19.76 -12.82
CA ASN A 249 8.96 20.03 -12.47
C ASN A 249 9.83 19.31 -13.50
N LEU A 250 11.09 19.73 -13.64
CA LEU A 250 12.00 19.17 -14.65
C LEU A 250 12.16 17.65 -14.51
N GLN A 251 12.14 17.12 -13.28
CA GLN A 251 12.25 15.69 -13.03
C GLN A 251 11.04 14.90 -13.53
N ASN A 252 9.85 15.51 -13.65
CA ASN A 252 8.61 14.88 -14.07
C ASN A 252 8.14 15.35 -15.44
N ALA A 253 8.90 16.19 -16.15
CA ALA A 253 8.53 16.74 -17.46
C ALA A 253 8.14 15.63 -18.46
N TYR A 254 8.86 14.50 -18.44
CA TYR A 254 8.59 13.32 -19.28
C TYR A 254 7.21 12.67 -19.06
N ARG A 255 6.50 13.04 -17.98
CA ARG A 255 5.13 12.56 -17.68
C ARG A 255 4.06 13.46 -18.27
N ILE A 256 4.45 14.63 -18.80
CA ILE A 256 3.57 15.70 -19.28
C ILE A 256 3.83 15.95 -20.77
N PHE A 257 5.10 15.95 -21.16
CA PHE A 257 5.57 16.30 -22.49
C PHE A 257 6.19 15.12 -23.22
N ASP A 258 6.14 15.13 -24.54
CA ASP A 258 6.88 14.15 -25.35
C ASP A 258 8.40 14.35 -25.24
N LYS A 259 9.16 13.41 -25.81
CA LYS A 259 10.63 13.44 -25.72
C LYS A 259 11.23 14.70 -26.34
N ALA A 260 10.72 15.14 -27.50
CA ALA A 260 11.25 16.30 -28.21
C ALA A 260 11.06 17.58 -27.40
N THR A 261 9.88 17.74 -26.83
CA THR A 261 9.51 18.86 -25.96
C THR A 261 10.28 18.85 -24.66
N CYS A 262 10.46 17.67 -24.04
CA CYS A 262 11.29 17.53 -22.84
C CYS A 262 12.73 17.98 -23.11
N ASN A 263 13.32 17.54 -24.22
CA ASN A 263 14.68 17.96 -24.60
C ASN A 263 14.77 19.48 -24.74
N PHE A 264 13.81 20.09 -25.46
CA PHE A 264 13.75 21.54 -25.61
C PHE A 264 13.64 22.28 -24.26
N ILE A 265 12.74 21.83 -23.38
CA ILE A 265 12.56 22.43 -22.04
C ILE A 265 13.85 22.31 -21.23
N MET A 266 14.54 21.17 -21.30
CA MET A 266 15.80 20.94 -20.56
C MET A 266 16.94 21.80 -21.10
N GLU A 267 17.03 21.98 -22.41
CA GLU A 267 18.01 22.84 -23.08
C GLU A 267 17.78 24.33 -22.81
N ASN A 268 16.52 24.74 -22.60
CA ASN A 268 16.13 26.15 -22.45
C ASN A 268 15.59 26.47 -21.04
N LYS A 269 15.87 25.62 -20.04
CA LYS A 269 15.28 25.71 -18.69
C LYS A 269 15.50 27.06 -18.00
N ASP A 270 16.60 27.75 -18.32
CA ASP A 270 16.99 29.02 -17.71
C ASP A 270 16.32 30.22 -18.39
N SER A 271 15.76 30.02 -19.58
CA SER A 271 15.07 31.04 -20.39
C SER A 271 13.55 30.94 -20.29
N LEU A 272 13.02 29.82 -19.78
CA LEU A 272 11.59 29.56 -19.68
C LEU A 272 11.05 29.98 -18.30
N ASP A 273 9.89 30.63 -18.27
CA ASP A 273 9.18 30.92 -17.02
C ASP A 273 8.43 29.66 -16.52
N LEU A 274 9.19 28.77 -15.87
CA LEU A 274 8.69 27.50 -15.35
C LEU A 274 7.56 27.66 -14.32
N ASN A 275 7.39 28.86 -13.72
CA ASN A 275 6.33 29.11 -12.75
C ASN A 275 4.95 29.18 -13.40
N LYS A 276 4.87 29.48 -14.71
CA LYS A 276 3.60 29.54 -15.45
C LYS A 276 3.11 28.18 -15.94
N PHE A 277 3.99 27.18 -15.99
CA PHE A 277 3.68 25.86 -16.58
C PHE A 277 2.43 25.22 -15.99
N ASP A 278 2.27 25.22 -14.66
CA ASP A 278 1.10 24.58 -14.03
C ASP A 278 -0.23 25.26 -14.45
N ASN A 279 -0.24 26.59 -14.61
CA ASN A 279 -1.44 27.33 -15.05
C ASN A 279 -1.72 27.14 -16.54
N GLU A 280 -0.68 27.13 -17.37
CA GLU A 280 -0.82 26.88 -18.81
C GLU A 280 -1.28 25.44 -19.09
N LEU A 281 -0.75 24.46 -18.36
CA LEU A 281 -1.20 23.08 -18.41
C LEU A 281 -2.67 22.93 -18.00
N LEU A 282 -3.09 23.65 -16.94
CA LEU A 282 -4.49 23.71 -16.51
C LEU A 282 -5.40 24.27 -17.62
N GLN A 283 -5.04 25.41 -18.19
CA GLN A 283 -5.84 26.05 -19.25
C GLN A 283 -5.90 25.16 -20.50
N TYR A 284 -4.76 24.62 -20.91
CA TYR A 284 -4.68 23.72 -22.05
C TYR A 284 -5.58 22.49 -21.86
N THR A 285 -5.50 21.82 -20.71
CA THR A 285 -6.34 20.63 -20.44
C THR A 285 -7.83 20.98 -20.36
N ALA A 286 -8.19 22.15 -19.81
CA ALA A 286 -9.56 22.62 -19.78
C ALA A 286 -10.18 22.81 -21.17
N ASN A 287 -9.37 23.12 -22.20
CA ASN A 287 -9.86 23.24 -23.58
C ASN A 287 -10.32 21.90 -24.18
N PHE A 288 -9.83 20.77 -23.67
CA PHE A 288 -10.20 19.44 -24.14
C PHE A 288 -11.19 18.72 -23.22
N TYR A 289 -11.22 19.10 -21.95
CA TYR A 289 -11.96 18.39 -20.91
C TYR A 289 -12.81 19.35 -20.08
N SER A 290 -14.00 19.67 -20.58
CA SER A 290 -15.07 20.17 -19.72
C SER A 290 -15.70 19.01 -18.92
N PRO A 291 -16.35 19.26 -17.77
CA PRO A 291 -17.08 18.24 -17.04
C PRO A 291 -18.12 17.51 -17.89
N GLU A 292 -18.80 18.22 -18.80
CA GLU A 292 -19.75 17.65 -19.77
C GLU A 292 -19.03 16.71 -20.73
N ARG A 293 -17.89 17.13 -21.28
CA ARG A 293 -17.09 16.31 -22.20
C ARG A 293 -16.55 15.05 -21.53
N ILE A 294 -16.13 15.15 -20.26
CA ILE A 294 -15.72 14.00 -19.46
C ILE A 294 -16.88 13.01 -19.31
N LYS A 295 -18.08 13.50 -18.97
CA LYS A 295 -19.29 12.65 -18.85
C LYS A 295 -19.62 11.95 -20.17
N GLU A 296 -19.54 12.65 -21.31
CA GLU A 296 -19.77 12.06 -22.63
C GLU A 296 -18.80 10.90 -22.91
N ILE A 297 -17.49 11.12 -22.73
CA ILE A 297 -16.46 10.11 -22.98
C ILE A 297 -16.67 8.90 -22.05
N LEU A 298 -16.99 9.12 -20.78
CA LEU A 298 -17.26 8.05 -19.82
C LEU A 298 -18.50 7.24 -20.22
N ASN A 299 -19.61 7.89 -20.57
CA ASN A 299 -20.83 7.22 -21.03
C ASN A 299 -20.57 6.39 -22.29
N GLN A 300 -19.82 6.93 -23.24
CA GLN A 300 -19.46 6.22 -24.46
C GLN A 300 -18.55 5.01 -24.16
N SER A 301 -17.54 5.18 -23.31
CA SER A 301 -16.56 4.12 -22.99
C SER A 301 -17.17 2.98 -22.16
N LEU A 302 -18.26 3.26 -21.44
CA LEU A 302 -18.96 2.32 -20.58
C LEU A 302 -20.35 1.95 -21.11
N SER A 303 -20.66 2.24 -22.38
CA SER A 303 -21.98 1.96 -22.98
C SER A 303 -22.37 0.48 -23.03
N TRP A 304 -21.42 -0.42 -22.74
CA TRP A 304 -21.63 -1.85 -22.59
C TRP A 304 -22.14 -2.25 -21.19
N CYS A 305 -22.14 -1.32 -20.22
CA CYS A 305 -22.76 -1.49 -18.91
C CYS A 305 -24.28 -1.27 -18.99
N ASN A 306 -25.03 -1.94 -18.11
CA ASN A 306 -26.50 -1.85 -18.06
C ASN A 306 -26.99 -0.54 -17.43
N GLU A 307 -26.25 -0.02 -16.45
CA GLU A 307 -26.51 1.27 -15.82
C GLU A 307 -25.20 2.03 -15.67
N ILE A 308 -25.23 3.35 -15.82
CA ILE A 308 -24.07 4.23 -15.64
C ILE A 308 -24.47 5.41 -14.75
N LYS A 309 -23.85 5.54 -13.57
CA LYS A 309 -24.00 6.70 -12.69
C LYS A 309 -22.68 7.44 -12.58
N ILE A 310 -22.67 8.74 -12.89
CA ILE A 310 -21.45 9.56 -12.89
C ILE A 310 -21.58 10.69 -11.87
N ASN A 311 -20.60 10.75 -10.96
CA ASN A 311 -20.39 11.84 -10.03
C ASN A 311 -19.03 12.49 -10.30
N LEU A 312 -19.04 13.73 -10.80
CA LEU A 312 -17.86 14.58 -10.96
C LEU A 312 -17.91 15.67 -9.89
N LYS A 313 -16.78 15.93 -9.22
CA LYS A 313 -16.70 16.89 -8.11
C LYS A 313 -15.49 17.78 -8.21
N ASN A 314 -15.63 19.01 -7.76
CA ASN A 314 -14.52 19.94 -7.67
C ASN A 314 -13.75 19.76 -6.35
N TYR A 315 -12.43 19.58 -6.42
CA TYR A 315 -11.59 19.37 -5.24
C TYR A 315 -11.48 20.59 -4.30
N LYS A 316 -11.99 21.76 -4.71
CA LYS A 316 -12.06 23.01 -3.95
C LYS A 316 -13.39 23.19 -3.21
N GLU A 317 -14.40 22.38 -3.49
CA GLU A 317 -15.70 22.46 -2.82
C GLU A 317 -15.68 21.84 -1.42
N TYR A 318 -16.64 22.19 -0.59
CA TYR A 318 -16.87 21.50 0.69
C TYR A 318 -17.46 20.10 0.43
N PRO A 319 -17.05 19.04 1.15
CA PRO A 319 -16.07 19.03 2.26
C PRO A 319 -14.62 18.86 1.81
N TYR A 320 -14.34 18.69 0.51
CA TYR A 320 -13.01 18.39 -0.02
C TYR A 320 -11.96 19.43 0.39
N ASN A 321 -12.29 20.72 0.39
CA ASN A 321 -11.35 21.76 0.81
C ASN A 321 -10.82 21.63 2.25
N LYS A 322 -11.48 20.83 3.12
CA LYS A 322 -11.04 20.53 4.49
C LYS A 322 -10.34 19.18 4.63
N MET A 323 -10.28 18.39 3.56
CA MET A 323 -9.67 17.06 3.55
C MET A 323 -8.22 17.12 3.07
N SER A 324 -7.36 16.29 3.66
CA SER A 324 -6.03 16.00 3.11
C SER A 324 -6.13 15.33 1.73
N ASN A 325 -5.05 15.38 0.94
CA ASN A 325 -5.03 14.72 -0.38
C ASN A 325 -5.33 13.21 -0.29
N SER A 326 -4.86 12.54 0.76
CA SER A 326 -5.17 11.12 0.99
C SER A 326 -6.65 10.92 1.31
N GLU A 327 -7.28 11.75 2.15
CA GLU A 327 -8.72 11.64 2.44
C GLU A 327 -9.56 11.86 1.18
N LYS A 328 -9.24 12.89 0.38
CA LYS A 328 -9.90 13.21 -0.89
C LYS A 328 -9.95 12.02 -1.84
N MET A 329 -8.82 11.34 -2.03
CA MET A 329 -8.73 10.22 -2.95
C MET A 329 -9.61 9.04 -2.53
N TYR A 330 -9.76 8.80 -1.23
CA TYR A 330 -10.50 7.64 -0.71
C TYR A 330 -11.97 7.92 -0.44
N TYR A 331 -12.36 9.19 -0.26
CA TYR A 331 -13.76 9.59 -0.27
C TYR A 331 -14.45 9.17 -1.57
N HIS A 332 -13.77 9.26 -2.72
CA HIS A 332 -14.34 8.80 -3.98
C HIS A 332 -14.59 7.28 -4.03
N ASN A 333 -13.91 6.49 -3.20
CA ASN A 333 -14.19 5.06 -3.10
C ASN A 333 -15.52 4.79 -2.37
N SER A 334 -15.86 5.61 -1.35
CA SER A 334 -17.08 5.43 -0.56
C SER A 334 -18.29 6.17 -1.10
N TYR A 335 -18.12 7.20 -1.94
CA TYR A 335 -19.18 8.14 -2.31
C TYR A 335 -20.50 7.46 -2.68
N TRP A 336 -20.46 6.46 -3.58
CA TRP A 336 -21.67 5.78 -4.01
C TRP A 336 -22.25 4.86 -2.94
N VAL A 337 -21.40 4.22 -2.14
CA VAL A 337 -21.82 3.43 -0.97
C VAL A 337 -22.54 4.31 0.05
N GLU A 338 -22.05 5.52 0.28
CA GLU A 338 -22.67 6.49 1.19
C GLU A 338 -23.95 7.12 0.62
N THR A 339 -23.99 7.34 -0.69
CA THR A 339 -25.14 7.95 -1.37
C THR A 339 -26.31 6.98 -1.52
N LEU A 340 -26.03 5.71 -1.82
CA LEU A 340 -27.05 4.69 -2.11
C LEU A 340 -27.28 3.71 -0.96
N GLY A 341 -26.39 3.70 0.04
CA GLY A 341 -26.42 2.79 1.18
C GLY A 341 -25.76 1.43 0.91
N GLU A 342 -25.26 0.79 1.97
CA GLU A 342 -24.62 -0.53 1.87
C GLU A 342 -25.58 -1.62 1.37
N GLU A 343 -26.86 -1.58 1.76
CA GLU A 343 -27.88 -2.53 1.33
C GLU A 343 -28.06 -2.55 -0.19
N HIS A 344 -27.92 -1.39 -0.85
CA HIS A 344 -27.94 -1.29 -2.31
C HIS A 344 -26.79 -2.07 -2.94
N PHE A 345 -25.62 -2.13 -2.30
CA PHE A 345 -24.47 -2.86 -2.84
C PHE A 345 -24.44 -4.34 -2.44
N LYS A 346 -25.12 -4.72 -1.36
CA LYS A 346 -25.28 -6.13 -0.94
C LYS A 346 -26.10 -6.97 -1.92
N GLN A 347 -26.89 -6.34 -2.80
CA GLN A 347 -27.66 -7.05 -3.84
C GLN A 347 -26.81 -7.55 -5.03
N TYR A 348 -25.55 -7.11 -5.13
CA TYR A 348 -24.63 -7.54 -6.18
C TYR A 348 -23.92 -8.83 -5.77
N ASP A 349 -23.50 -9.63 -6.75
CA ASP A 349 -22.67 -10.81 -6.49
C ASP A 349 -21.19 -10.41 -6.34
N LEU A 350 -20.78 -9.36 -7.05
CA LEU A 350 -19.39 -8.92 -7.16
C LEU A 350 -19.29 -7.39 -7.16
N ILE A 351 -18.29 -6.87 -6.45
CA ILE A 351 -17.90 -5.46 -6.50
C ILE A 351 -16.48 -5.37 -7.05
N ILE A 352 -16.29 -4.55 -8.08
CA ILE A 352 -15.00 -4.24 -8.69
C ILE A 352 -14.72 -2.77 -8.47
N LYS A 353 -13.67 -2.43 -7.74
CA LYS A 353 -13.15 -1.07 -7.62
C LYS A 353 -11.90 -0.95 -8.49
N ILE A 354 -11.87 -0.02 -9.43
CA ILE A 354 -10.71 0.20 -10.30
C ILE A 354 -10.42 1.70 -10.48
N ARG A 355 -9.14 2.05 -10.64
CA ARG A 355 -8.77 3.39 -11.07
C ARG A 355 -9.06 3.59 -12.57
N PRO A 356 -9.50 4.79 -12.98
CA PRO A 356 -9.79 5.07 -14.39
C PRO A 356 -8.53 5.04 -15.28
N ASP A 357 -7.33 5.18 -14.71
CA ASP A 357 -6.05 5.16 -15.41
C ASP A 357 -5.38 3.77 -15.45
N TYR A 358 -6.09 2.72 -15.02
CA TYR A 358 -5.53 1.38 -14.90
C TYR A 358 -5.38 0.69 -16.27
N PHE A 359 -4.15 0.41 -16.69
CA PHE A 359 -3.87 -0.24 -17.97
C PHE A 359 -3.42 -1.70 -17.77
N PHE A 360 -4.30 -2.64 -18.09
CA PHE A 360 -4.01 -4.08 -18.01
C PHE A 360 -2.87 -4.49 -18.94
N ARG A 361 -2.07 -5.47 -18.51
CA ARG A 361 -0.97 -6.04 -19.31
C ARG A 361 -1.48 -6.86 -20.49
N ASP A 362 -2.62 -7.53 -20.31
CA ASP A 362 -3.30 -8.31 -21.33
C ASP A 362 -4.80 -7.99 -21.33
N GLU A 363 -5.52 -8.49 -22.33
CA GLU A 363 -6.97 -8.27 -22.51
C GLU A 363 -7.80 -9.53 -22.21
N LEU A 364 -7.21 -10.53 -21.52
CA LEU A 364 -7.88 -11.80 -21.21
C LEU A 364 -9.02 -11.60 -20.20
N PRO A 365 -10.20 -12.22 -20.39
CA PRO A 365 -11.30 -12.10 -19.44
C PRO A 365 -10.89 -12.44 -18.00
N LEU A 366 -11.46 -11.72 -17.02
CA LEU A 366 -11.17 -11.96 -15.61
C LEU A 366 -11.58 -13.38 -15.18
N SER A 367 -10.66 -14.10 -14.53
CA SER A 367 -10.99 -15.32 -13.77
C SER A 367 -11.27 -14.96 -12.32
N ILE A 368 -12.45 -15.38 -11.84
CA ILE A 368 -12.95 -15.17 -10.46
C ILE A 368 -13.10 -16.49 -9.70
N LYS A 369 -12.53 -17.59 -10.21
CA LYS A 369 -12.70 -18.94 -9.64
C LYS A 369 -12.23 -19.05 -8.19
N ASP A 370 -11.24 -18.24 -7.83
CA ASP A 370 -10.60 -18.28 -6.52
C ASP A 370 -11.24 -17.29 -5.53
N LEU A 371 -12.32 -16.60 -5.91
CA LEU A 371 -12.96 -15.60 -5.06
C LEU A 371 -13.87 -16.22 -3.99
N THR A 372 -13.74 -15.75 -2.76
CA THR A 372 -14.56 -16.13 -1.61
C THR A 372 -15.03 -14.91 -0.82
N SER A 373 -15.94 -15.13 0.13
CA SER A 373 -16.44 -14.08 1.05
C SER A 373 -15.36 -13.45 1.94
N THR A 374 -14.19 -14.08 2.04
CA THR A 374 -13.08 -13.68 2.92
C THR A 374 -11.82 -13.30 2.16
N ASN A 375 -11.89 -13.09 0.84
CA ASN A 375 -10.72 -12.67 0.07
C ASN A 375 -11.02 -11.54 -0.91
N VAL A 376 -9.94 -10.90 -1.34
CA VAL A 376 -9.97 -9.83 -2.34
C VAL A 376 -8.85 -10.07 -3.35
N LEU A 377 -9.18 -10.00 -4.64
CA LEU A 377 -8.21 -10.03 -5.71
C LEU A 377 -7.70 -8.60 -5.95
N VAL A 378 -6.39 -8.47 -6.09
CA VAL A 378 -5.72 -7.18 -6.23
C VAL A 378 -4.55 -7.29 -7.21
N ASP A 379 -4.09 -6.16 -7.72
CA ASP A 379 -2.78 -6.09 -8.38
C ASP A 379 -1.68 -5.86 -7.35
N THR A 380 -0.78 -6.84 -7.22
CA THR A 380 0.35 -6.80 -6.30
C THR A 380 1.66 -6.33 -6.95
N SER A 381 1.67 -6.13 -8.27
CA SER A 381 2.89 -5.79 -9.01
C SER A 381 3.47 -4.42 -8.59
N ASN A 382 4.75 -4.43 -8.18
CA ASN A 382 5.53 -3.26 -7.78
C ASN A 382 4.90 -2.43 -6.64
N TYR A 383 4.17 -3.07 -5.73
CA TYR A 383 3.51 -2.35 -4.64
C TYR A 383 4.47 -1.93 -3.52
N LEU A 384 4.55 -0.62 -3.27
CA LEU A 384 5.53 0.02 -2.39
C LEU A 384 5.44 -0.43 -0.91
N PHE A 385 4.26 -0.88 -0.47
CA PHE A 385 3.97 -1.31 0.90
C PHE A 385 3.72 -2.81 1.04
N GLN A 386 4.14 -3.63 0.06
CA GLN A 386 4.01 -5.09 0.15
C GLN A 386 4.64 -5.65 1.44
N GLU A 387 5.73 -5.04 1.92
CA GLU A 387 6.43 -5.44 3.15
C GLU A 387 5.76 -5.00 4.45
N TRP A 388 4.78 -4.08 4.41
CA TRP A 388 3.97 -3.74 5.58
C TRP A 388 2.84 -4.74 5.81
N GLY A 389 2.76 -5.76 4.96
CA GLY A 389 1.97 -6.97 5.17
C GLY A 389 0.51 -6.86 4.84
N PHE A 390 0.15 -5.75 4.23
CA PHE A 390 -1.21 -5.48 3.86
C PHE A 390 -1.55 -5.88 2.44
N GLY A 391 -0.56 -6.00 1.54
CA GLY A 391 -0.73 -6.50 0.17
C GLY A 391 -1.70 -5.74 -0.73
N LEU A 392 -2.35 -4.69 -0.21
CA LEU A 392 -3.50 -4.02 -0.81
C LEU A 392 -3.08 -2.63 -1.27
N GLY A 393 -2.95 -2.44 -2.59
CA GLY A 393 -2.84 -1.12 -3.21
C GLY A 393 -4.17 -0.37 -3.22
N ASP A 394 -4.29 0.77 -3.89
CA ASP A 394 -5.58 1.46 -4.14
C ASP A 394 -6.05 1.32 -5.59
N GLN A 395 -5.36 0.52 -6.40
CA GLN A 395 -5.50 0.61 -7.85
C GLN A 395 -6.64 -0.25 -8.39
N LEU A 396 -6.76 -1.47 -7.88
CA LEU A 396 -7.75 -2.46 -8.28
C LEU A 396 -8.07 -3.38 -7.12
N TRP A 397 -9.35 -3.49 -6.77
CA TRP A 397 -9.90 -4.44 -5.79
C TRP A 397 -11.09 -5.16 -6.41
N ILE A 398 -11.13 -6.48 -6.28
CA ILE A 398 -12.26 -7.29 -6.74
C ILE A 398 -12.63 -8.24 -5.60
N GLY A 399 -13.88 -8.19 -5.17
CA GLY A 399 -14.35 -9.02 -4.06
C GLY A 399 -15.86 -9.11 -4.00
N MET A 400 -16.35 -10.01 -3.14
CA MET A 400 -17.77 -10.06 -2.79
C MET A 400 -18.19 -8.77 -2.04
N PRO A 401 -19.50 -8.47 -1.92
CA PRO A 401 -19.95 -7.20 -1.33
C PRO A 401 -19.44 -6.96 0.09
N GLU A 402 -19.54 -7.95 0.98
CA GLU A 402 -19.16 -7.78 2.38
C GLU A 402 -17.69 -7.34 2.57
N PRO A 403 -16.67 -8.03 2.01
CA PRO A 403 -15.29 -7.58 2.14
C PRO A 403 -15.07 -6.22 1.49
N MET A 404 -15.65 -5.99 0.32
CA MET A 404 -15.46 -4.75 -0.45
C MET A 404 -16.06 -3.52 0.23
N LEU A 405 -17.24 -3.63 0.82
CA LEU A 405 -17.89 -2.52 1.53
C LEU A 405 -17.05 -2.03 2.72
N SER A 406 -16.40 -2.95 3.44
CA SER A 406 -15.50 -2.60 4.53
C SER A 406 -14.28 -1.79 4.04
N LEU A 407 -13.74 -2.14 2.87
CA LEU A 407 -12.59 -1.45 2.27
C LEU A 407 -12.95 -0.10 1.67
N LEU A 408 -14.08 0.00 0.96
CA LEU A 408 -14.54 1.23 0.31
C LEU A 408 -14.80 2.35 1.33
N SER A 409 -15.24 1.98 2.54
CA SER A 409 -15.61 2.93 3.61
C SER A 409 -14.51 3.15 4.67
N CYS A 410 -13.30 2.59 4.50
CA CYS A 410 -12.27 2.63 5.55
C CYS A 410 -11.68 4.02 5.85
N HIS A 411 -11.95 5.02 5.02
CA HIS A 411 -11.50 6.40 5.23
C HIS A 411 -12.32 7.16 6.27
N ARG A 412 -13.47 6.62 6.70
CA ARG A 412 -14.30 7.24 7.74
C ARG A 412 -13.53 7.29 9.08
N ARG A 413 -13.69 8.42 9.79
CA ARG A 413 -12.95 8.71 11.03
C ARG A 413 -13.30 7.78 12.19
N ASP A 414 -14.49 7.21 12.18
CA ASP A 414 -14.98 6.22 13.15
C ASP A 414 -14.46 4.80 12.88
N SER A 415 -13.78 4.56 11.75
CA SER A 415 -13.22 3.25 11.46
C SER A 415 -12.09 2.89 12.42
N LEU A 416 -12.03 1.60 12.82
CA LEU A 416 -10.93 1.09 13.64
C LEU A 416 -9.57 1.29 12.98
N SER A 417 -9.49 1.23 11.65
CA SER A 417 -8.26 1.48 10.91
C SER A 417 -7.75 2.92 11.10
N TYR A 418 -8.66 3.90 11.17
CA TYR A 418 -8.32 5.30 11.40
C TYR A 418 -7.81 5.51 12.82
N HIS A 419 -8.53 5.01 13.83
CA HIS A 419 -8.12 5.09 15.23
C HIS A 419 -6.80 4.37 15.50
N TYR A 420 -6.54 3.25 14.81
CA TYR A 420 -5.26 2.56 14.85
C TYR A 420 -4.10 3.46 14.38
N MET A 421 -4.26 4.15 13.26
CA MET A 421 -3.23 5.05 12.73
C MET A 421 -2.92 6.21 13.69
N TYR A 422 -3.95 6.77 14.31
CA TYR A 422 -3.79 7.80 15.33
C TYR A 422 -2.98 7.28 16.52
N SER A 423 -3.40 6.14 17.08
CA SER A 423 -2.84 5.63 18.34
C SER A 423 -1.43 5.05 18.21
N TYR A 424 -1.12 4.37 17.10
CA TYR A 424 0.14 3.66 16.93
C TYR A 424 1.19 4.40 16.10
N TYR A 425 0.76 5.26 15.19
CA TYR A 425 1.67 6.04 14.33
C TYR A 425 1.67 7.54 14.65
N LYS A 426 0.82 8.01 15.58
CA LYS A 426 0.64 9.43 15.91
C LYS A 426 0.32 10.25 14.65
N LYS A 427 -0.51 9.69 13.77
CA LYS A 427 -0.94 10.33 12.52
C LYS A 427 -2.40 10.76 12.65
N GLU A 428 -2.62 12.07 12.65
CA GLU A 428 -3.96 12.66 12.75
C GLU A 428 -4.71 12.67 11.40
N THR A 429 -4.04 12.30 10.32
CA THR A 429 -4.61 12.25 8.98
C THR A 429 -4.65 10.83 8.46
N TYR A 430 -5.66 10.53 7.65
CA TYR A 430 -5.76 9.26 6.93
C TYR A 430 -4.52 9.04 6.05
N GLN A 431 -3.90 7.86 6.14
CA GLN A 431 -2.63 7.55 5.48
C GLN A 431 -2.79 6.73 4.20
N GLY A 432 -3.97 6.76 3.58
CA GLY A 432 -4.17 6.12 2.28
C GLY A 432 -4.07 4.61 2.37
N HIS A 433 -3.10 4.03 1.65
CA HIS A 433 -3.03 2.59 1.47
C HIS A 433 -2.77 1.80 2.76
N ILE A 434 -2.11 2.42 3.76
CA ILE A 434 -1.88 1.77 5.06
C ILE A 434 -3.21 1.44 5.73
N ASN A 435 -4.15 2.40 5.73
CA ASN A 435 -5.46 2.23 6.33
C ASN A 435 -6.27 1.12 5.65
N CYS A 436 -6.26 1.05 4.32
CA CYS A 436 -6.90 -0.04 3.59
C CYS A 436 -6.32 -1.40 3.99
N GLY A 437 -5.01 -1.43 4.14
CA GLY A 437 -4.31 -2.61 4.62
C GLY A 437 -4.72 -3.07 6.01
N ILE A 438 -4.71 -2.14 6.96
CA ILE A 438 -5.16 -2.41 8.32
C ILE A 438 -6.61 -2.84 8.32
N GLN A 439 -7.46 -2.19 7.52
CA GLN A 439 -8.87 -2.57 7.40
C GLN A 439 -9.02 -3.99 6.83
N ALA A 440 -8.26 -4.36 5.80
CA ALA A 440 -8.26 -5.72 5.25
C ALA A 440 -7.87 -6.74 6.32
N TRP A 441 -6.82 -6.46 7.09
CA TRP A 441 -6.37 -7.30 8.19
C TRP A 441 -7.43 -7.41 9.31
N LEU A 442 -8.02 -6.30 9.75
CA LEU A 442 -9.09 -6.29 10.75
C LEU A 442 -10.37 -6.99 10.26
N SER A 443 -10.63 -6.95 8.96
CA SER A 443 -11.76 -7.63 8.31
C SER A 443 -11.47 -9.10 8.01
N GLY A 444 -10.28 -9.62 8.34
CA GLY A 444 -9.93 -11.03 8.13
C GLY A 444 -9.71 -11.40 6.67
N LEU A 445 -9.43 -10.41 5.82
CA LEU A 445 -9.35 -10.61 4.38
C LEU A 445 -8.01 -11.21 3.98
N SER A 446 -8.07 -12.29 3.20
CA SER A 446 -6.92 -12.81 2.48
C SER A 446 -6.71 -12.02 1.19
N ILE A 447 -5.47 -11.58 0.95
CA ILE A 447 -5.09 -10.96 -0.32
C ILE A 447 -4.53 -12.06 -1.22
N VAL A 448 -5.23 -12.36 -2.31
CA VAL A 448 -4.79 -13.37 -3.27
C VAL A 448 -3.60 -12.80 -4.04
N LYS A 449 -2.39 -13.29 -3.70
CA LYS A 449 -1.13 -12.88 -4.32
C LYS A 449 -1.07 -13.46 -5.74
N ASP A 450 -0.62 -12.63 -6.69
CA ASP A 450 -0.32 -13.02 -8.07
C ASP A 450 -1.51 -13.57 -8.90
N ASN A 451 -2.48 -12.69 -9.16
CA ASN A 451 -3.46 -12.95 -10.22
C ASN A 451 -2.95 -12.29 -11.52
N SER A 452 -2.27 -13.08 -12.35
CA SER A 452 -1.63 -12.59 -13.58
C SER A 452 -2.58 -11.85 -14.52
N PHE A 453 -3.87 -12.22 -14.53
CA PHE A 453 -4.93 -11.54 -15.30
C PHE A 453 -5.18 -10.09 -14.87
N LEU A 454 -4.73 -9.73 -13.66
CA LEU A 454 -4.89 -8.40 -13.07
C LEU A 454 -3.65 -7.52 -13.22
N HIS A 455 -2.51 -8.05 -13.67
CA HIS A 455 -1.28 -7.28 -13.73
C HIS A 455 -1.42 -6.04 -14.61
N LYS A 456 -1.05 -4.88 -14.08
CA LYS A 456 -0.90 -3.67 -14.89
C LYS A 456 0.33 -3.78 -15.78
N ALA A 457 0.21 -3.31 -17.02
CA ALA A 457 1.39 -2.92 -17.80
C ALA A 457 1.91 -1.56 -17.31
N ARG A 458 1.00 -0.62 -17.06
CA ARG A 458 1.30 0.75 -16.61
C ARG A 458 0.05 1.38 -15.99
N LEU A 459 0.23 2.56 -15.39
CA LEU A 459 -0.86 3.52 -15.27
C LEU A 459 -0.82 4.41 -16.51
N SER A 460 -1.96 4.58 -17.17
CA SER A 460 -2.07 5.51 -18.30
C SER A 460 -1.72 6.91 -17.83
N SER A 461 -0.81 7.57 -18.55
CA SER A 461 -0.57 8.99 -18.37
C SER A 461 -1.63 9.77 -19.15
N VAL A 462 -1.75 11.06 -18.82
CA VAL A 462 -2.39 12.02 -19.72
C VAL A 462 -1.66 11.96 -21.07
N ARG A 463 -2.37 12.26 -22.17
CA ARG A 463 -1.78 12.47 -23.48
C ARG A 463 -0.58 13.42 -23.34
N LEU A 464 0.58 13.00 -23.84
CA LEU A 464 1.78 13.82 -23.79
C LEU A 464 1.62 15.02 -24.73
N ILE A 465 1.97 16.20 -24.26
CA ILE A 465 1.96 17.43 -25.04
C ILE A 465 3.16 17.41 -25.98
N SER A 466 2.88 17.54 -27.27
CA SER A 466 3.89 17.61 -28.32
C SER A 466 4.54 18.99 -28.41
N PHE A 467 5.64 19.08 -29.15
CA PHE A 467 6.38 20.34 -29.26
C PHE A 467 5.53 21.43 -29.94
N ALA A 468 4.75 21.06 -30.95
CA ALA A 468 3.85 21.98 -31.65
C ALA A 468 2.74 22.51 -30.74
N GLU A 469 2.22 21.68 -29.84
CA GLU A 469 1.21 22.09 -28.85
C GLU A 469 1.85 22.94 -27.74
N PHE A 470 3.06 22.59 -27.30
CA PHE A 470 3.82 23.37 -26.33
C PHE A 470 4.11 24.79 -26.84
N GLN A 471 4.45 24.96 -28.12
CA GLN A 471 4.68 26.29 -28.72
C GLN A 471 3.44 27.19 -28.71
N GLN A 472 2.23 26.62 -28.61
CA GLN A 472 0.97 27.36 -28.51
C GLN A 472 0.64 27.77 -27.07
N MET A 473 1.32 27.20 -26.07
CA MET A 473 1.17 27.59 -24.67
C MET A 473 1.92 28.89 -24.40
N ASN A 474 1.40 29.73 -23.50
CA ASN A 474 1.97 31.04 -23.21
C ASN A 474 3.11 30.96 -22.18
N VAL A 475 4.08 30.09 -22.46
CA VAL A 475 5.25 29.79 -21.61
C VAL A 475 6.55 30.37 -22.18
N GLN A 476 6.43 31.35 -23.08
CA GLN A 476 7.55 31.97 -23.78
C GLN A 476 8.31 33.00 -22.92
N ILE A 477 9.54 33.24 -23.38
CA ILE A 477 10.61 34.11 -22.86
C ILE A 477 10.09 35.51 -22.50
#